data_AF-A0A4U5NFN9-F1
#
_entry.id   AF-A0A4U5NFN9-F1
#
_cell.length_a   1.000
_cell.length_b   1.000
_cell.length_c   1.000
_cell.angle_alpha   90.00
_cell.angle_beta   90.00
_cell.angle_gamma   90.00
#
_symmetry.space_group_name_H-M   'P 1'
#
loop_
_entity.id
_entity.type
_entity.pdbx_description
1 polymer ?
#
loop_
_entity_poly.entity_id
_entity_poly.type
_entity_poly.pdbx_seq_one_letter_code
_entity_poly.pdbx_strand_id
1 'polypeptide(L)'
;MRLILLLSLLGLFGSALCGNDGNARPELDVNQLKQLDLCDSCLDLLGKAEEVEDHGSVWLKHNIRNVCKKFGPVEKMCTAVLTLFSTALKEAVKYQIPPEDACKAVGLCKKE
;
A
#
# COMPACT_ATOMS: atom_id res chain seq x y z
N MET A 1 1.01 -56.77 2.83
CA MET A 1 0.46 -56.54 4.17
C MET A 1 1.59 -56.61 5.20
N ARG A 2 2.46 -55.59 5.30
CA ARG A 2 3.51 -55.45 6.35
C ARG A 2 4.33 -54.14 6.31
N LEU A 3 3.94 -53.15 5.50
CA LEU A 3 4.68 -51.87 5.38
C LEU A 3 3.93 -50.64 5.91
N ILE A 4 2.71 -50.80 6.44
CA ILE A 4 1.85 -49.69 6.93
C ILE A 4 1.95 -49.52 8.47
N LEU A 5 2.65 -50.42 9.17
CA LEU A 5 2.59 -50.52 10.64
C LEU A 5 3.76 -49.91 11.42
N LEU A 6 4.78 -49.35 10.76
CA LEU A 6 6.00 -48.88 11.45
C LEU A 6 6.17 -47.36 11.54
N LEU A 7 5.38 -46.55 10.83
CA LEU A 7 5.50 -45.08 10.93
C LEU A 7 4.60 -44.45 12.01
N SER A 8 3.74 -45.24 12.66
CA SER A 8 2.83 -44.78 13.72
C SER A 8 3.50 -44.63 15.11
N LEU A 9 4.82 -44.88 15.23
CA LEU A 9 5.56 -44.85 16.50
C LEU A 9 6.44 -43.60 16.71
N LEU A 10 6.42 -42.64 15.78
CA LEU A 10 7.05 -41.32 15.98
C LEU A 10 6.03 -40.23 16.37
N GLY A 11 4.99 -40.62 17.12
CA GLY A 11 4.22 -39.66 17.89
C GLY A 11 5.04 -39.22 19.10
N LEU A 12 5.58 -38.00 19.08
CA LEU A 12 5.83 -37.12 20.23
C LEU A 12 6.74 -35.96 19.80
N PHE A 13 6.21 -34.96 19.11
CA PHE A 13 6.60 -33.56 19.32
C PHE A 13 5.49 -32.66 18.76
N GLY A 14 4.76 -32.05 19.70
CA GLY A 14 4.15 -30.75 19.49
C GLY A 14 2.88 -30.74 18.66
N SER A 15 1.76 -31.01 19.32
CA SER A 15 0.56 -30.20 19.18
C SER A 15 0.90 -28.72 19.45
N ALA A 16 1.54 -28.06 18.48
CA ALA A 16 1.55 -26.61 18.39
C ALA A 16 0.40 -26.26 17.45
N LEU A 17 -0.73 -25.97 18.06
CA LEU A 17 -1.89 -25.36 17.43
C LEU A 17 -1.40 -24.17 16.58
N CYS A 18 -1.40 -24.34 15.27
CA CYS A 18 -1.43 -23.20 14.35
C CYS A 18 -2.79 -22.54 14.57
N GLY A 19 -2.81 -21.43 15.30
CA GLY A 19 -4.05 -20.72 15.59
C GLY A 19 -3.96 -19.79 16.78
N ASN A 20 -3.08 -18.80 16.71
CA ASN A 20 -3.22 -17.59 17.52
C ASN A 20 -2.79 -16.37 16.72
N ASP A 21 -3.55 -16.04 15.67
CA ASP A 21 -3.54 -14.70 15.10
C ASP A 21 -4.52 -13.83 15.89
N GLY A 22 -4.11 -13.46 17.12
CA GLY A 22 -4.70 -12.36 17.89
C GLY A 22 -4.34 -10.99 17.29
N ASN A 23 -4.22 -10.89 15.98
CA ASN A 23 -4.09 -9.63 15.29
C ASN A 23 -5.49 -9.19 14.91
N ALA A 24 -6.01 -8.22 15.66
CA ALA A 24 -7.09 -7.38 15.19
C ALA A 24 -6.66 -6.79 13.84
N ARG A 25 -7.05 -7.44 12.74
CA ARG A 25 -7.16 -6.77 11.46
C ARG A 25 -8.17 -5.66 11.70
N PRO A 26 -7.83 -4.37 11.49
CA PRO A 26 -8.89 -3.40 11.33
C PRO A 26 -9.76 -3.92 10.19
N GLU A 27 -11.00 -4.27 10.51
CA GLU A 27 -12.01 -4.64 9.54
C GLU A 27 -12.18 -3.40 8.67
N LEU A 28 -11.48 -3.40 7.54
CA LEU A 28 -11.39 -2.26 6.66
C LEU A 28 -12.72 -2.17 5.94
N ASP A 29 -13.63 -1.39 6.52
CA ASP A 29 -14.96 -1.16 5.98
C ASP A 29 -14.85 -0.74 4.51
N VAL A 30 -15.32 -1.61 3.62
CA VAL A 30 -15.13 -1.48 2.16
C VAL A 30 -15.87 -0.24 1.62
N ASN A 31 -16.81 0.32 2.37
CA ASN A 31 -17.45 1.59 2.04
C ASN A 31 -16.53 2.80 2.27
N GLN A 32 -15.61 2.76 3.25
CA GLN A 32 -14.56 3.76 3.41
C GLN A 32 -13.53 3.70 2.27
N LEU A 33 -13.28 2.51 1.70
CA LEU A 33 -12.38 2.36 0.55
C LEU A 33 -12.93 3.03 -0.71
N LYS A 34 -14.26 3.10 -0.82
CA LYS A 34 -14.97 3.73 -1.92
C LYS A 34 -14.90 5.26 -1.89
N GLN A 35 -14.64 5.83 -0.71
CA GLN A 35 -14.35 7.27 -0.53
C GLN A 35 -12.86 7.59 -0.59
N LEU A 36 -12.01 6.56 -0.55
CA LEU A 36 -10.56 6.70 -0.64
C LEU A 36 -10.13 6.67 -2.10
N ASP A 37 -10.33 7.79 -2.81
CA ASP A 37 -9.81 7.94 -4.16
C ASP A 37 -8.29 8.16 -4.13
N LEU A 38 -7.57 7.04 -3.97
CA LEU A 38 -6.10 7.01 -4.00
C LEU A 38 -5.55 7.35 -5.37
N CYS A 39 -6.32 7.15 -6.44
CA CYS A 39 -5.93 7.51 -7.79
C CYS A 39 -5.85 9.04 -7.90
N ASP A 40 -6.95 9.74 -7.58
CA ASP A 40 -7.00 11.20 -7.58
C ASP A 40 -5.91 11.83 -6.70
N SER A 41 -5.60 11.18 -5.58
CA SER A 41 -4.59 11.67 -4.65
C SER A 41 -3.18 11.44 -5.16
N CYS A 42 -2.94 10.34 -5.85
CA CYS A 42 -1.68 10.08 -6.52
C CYS A 42 -1.47 11.08 -7.66
N LEU A 43 -2.51 11.33 -8.47
CA LEU A 43 -2.47 12.30 -9.57
C LEU A 43 -2.22 13.72 -9.06
N ASP A 44 -2.98 14.17 -8.05
CA ASP A 44 -2.80 15.51 -7.45
C ASP A 44 -1.42 15.67 -6.81
N LEU A 45 -0.90 14.62 -6.15
CA LEU A 45 0.42 14.65 -5.54
C LEU A 45 1.54 14.74 -6.58
N LEU A 46 1.46 13.97 -7.67
CA LEU A 46 2.45 13.99 -8.73
C LEU A 46 2.37 15.26 -9.57
N GLY A 47 1.17 15.73 -9.93
CA GLY A 47 1.00 16.98 -10.68
C GLY A 47 1.60 18.17 -9.94
N LYS A 48 1.34 18.29 -8.64
CA LYS A 48 1.96 19.34 -7.80
C LYS A 48 3.47 19.15 -7.62
N ALA A 49 3.97 17.92 -7.67
CA ALA A 49 5.40 17.67 -7.60
C ALA A 49 6.11 18.04 -8.92
N GLU A 50 5.47 17.86 -10.06
CA GLU A 50 5.98 18.26 -11.38
C GLU A 50 6.04 19.78 -11.55
N GLU A 51 5.09 20.52 -10.96
CA GLU A 51 5.14 21.99 -10.90
C GLU A 51 6.36 22.54 -10.14
N VAL A 52 7.02 21.72 -9.32
CA VAL A 52 8.18 22.09 -8.52
C VAL A 52 9.46 21.65 -9.24
N GLU A 53 9.98 22.52 -10.13
CA GLU A 53 11.10 22.25 -11.05
C GLU A 53 12.33 21.60 -10.38
N ASP A 54 12.87 22.18 -9.29
CA ASP A 54 14.13 21.69 -8.70
C ASP A 54 13.95 20.68 -7.56
N HIS A 55 12.75 20.58 -7.00
CA HIS A 55 12.51 19.90 -5.73
C HIS A 55 11.27 19.01 -5.68
N GLY A 56 10.65 18.68 -6.82
CA GLY A 56 9.44 17.86 -6.89
C GLY A 56 9.52 16.56 -6.08
N SER A 57 10.64 15.83 -6.17
CA SER A 57 10.82 14.57 -5.42
C SER A 57 10.94 14.77 -3.90
N VAL A 58 11.47 15.90 -3.44
CA VAL A 58 11.53 16.25 -2.02
C VAL A 58 10.18 16.75 -1.56
N TRP A 59 9.56 17.62 -2.36
CA TRP A 59 8.22 18.16 -2.13
C TRP A 59 7.20 17.03 -1.96
N LEU A 60 7.23 16.01 -2.82
CA LEU A 60 6.34 14.86 -2.76
C LEU A 60 6.39 14.18 -1.39
N LYS A 61 7.59 13.85 -0.88
CA LYS A 61 7.76 13.18 0.41
C LYS A 61 7.15 13.98 1.57
N HIS A 62 7.29 15.30 1.55
CA HIS A 62 6.80 16.16 2.63
C HIS A 62 5.31 16.48 2.50
N ASN A 63 4.72 16.36 1.31
CA ASN A 63 3.35 16.76 1.03
C ASN A 63 2.35 15.62 0.87
N ILE A 64 2.77 14.35 0.93
CA ILE A 64 1.86 13.18 0.97
C ILE A 64 0.75 13.37 2.00
N ARG A 65 1.10 13.74 3.24
CA ARG A 65 0.10 13.96 4.30
C ARG A 65 -0.88 15.07 3.92
N ASN A 66 -0.41 16.15 3.31
CA ASN A 66 -1.26 17.28 2.92
C ASN A 66 -2.31 16.87 1.89
N VAL A 67 -1.93 16.07 0.89
CA VAL A 67 -2.88 15.53 -0.09
C VAL A 67 -3.86 14.55 0.56
N CYS A 68 -3.41 13.78 1.55
CA CYS A 68 -4.25 12.83 2.27
C CYS A 68 -5.21 13.44 3.31
N LYS A 69 -5.02 14.70 3.72
CA LYS A 69 -5.89 15.37 4.72
C LYS A 69 -7.36 15.43 4.29
N LYS A 70 -7.63 15.47 2.98
CA LYS A 70 -9.00 15.53 2.42
C LYS A 70 -9.85 14.31 2.78
N PHE A 71 -9.22 13.20 3.20
CA PHE A 71 -9.91 11.96 3.52
C PHE A 71 -10.33 11.82 4.99
N GLY A 72 -10.10 12.83 5.84
CA GLY A 72 -10.56 12.83 7.23
C GLY A 72 -10.20 11.56 8.01
N PRO A 73 -11.17 10.72 8.42
CA PRO A 73 -10.92 9.54 9.26
C PRO A 73 -9.97 8.52 8.65
N VAL A 74 -9.84 8.47 7.32
CA VAL A 74 -8.93 7.55 6.61
C VAL A 74 -7.66 8.23 6.09
N GLU A 75 -7.35 9.45 6.53
CA GLU A 75 -6.08 10.17 6.23
C GLU A 75 -4.86 9.28 6.49
N LYS A 76 -4.85 8.58 7.63
CA LYS A 76 -3.73 7.72 8.04
C LYS A 76 -3.51 6.58 7.05
N MET A 77 -4.58 6.01 6.51
CA MET A 77 -4.49 4.95 5.52
C MET A 77 -3.95 5.49 4.20
N CYS A 78 -4.48 6.60 3.68
CA CYS A 78 -3.95 7.28 2.50
C CYS A 78 -2.45 7.56 2.66
N THR A 79 -2.08 8.14 3.81
CA THR A 79 -0.69 8.51 4.10
C THR A 79 0.20 7.29 4.11
N ALA A 80 -0.22 6.19 4.73
CA ALA A 80 0.55 4.95 4.76
C ALA A 80 0.75 4.37 3.35
N VAL A 81 -0.31 4.34 2.54
CA VAL A 81 -0.26 3.80 1.16
C VAL A 81 0.65 4.66 0.28
N LEU A 82 0.44 5.97 0.22
CA LEU A 82 1.29 6.87 -0.57
C LEU A 82 2.73 6.93 -0.07
N THR A 83 2.95 6.76 1.25
CA THR A 83 4.30 6.66 1.81
C THR A 83 5.00 5.38 1.37
N LEU A 84 4.28 4.25 1.31
CA LEU A 84 4.81 2.97 0.82
C LEU A 84 5.29 3.09 -0.64
N PHE A 85 4.50 3.78 -1.47
CA PHE A 85 4.83 4.02 -2.88
C PHE A 85 5.70 5.26 -3.12
N SER A 86 6.03 6.03 -2.07
CA SER A 86 6.72 7.32 -2.21
C SER A 86 8.07 7.22 -2.93
N THR A 87 8.81 6.13 -2.75
CA THR A 87 10.07 5.91 -3.47
C THR A 87 9.83 5.80 -4.98
N ALA A 88 8.87 4.98 -5.40
CA ALA A 88 8.52 4.82 -6.81
C ALA A 88 7.95 6.12 -7.42
N LEU A 89 7.11 6.83 -6.66
CA LEU A 89 6.57 8.13 -7.08
C LEU A 89 7.66 9.19 -7.22
N LYS A 90 8.67 9.20 -6.32
CA LYS A 90 9.83 10.09 -6.45
C LYS A 90 10.65 9.80 -7.69
N GLU A 91 10.84 8.53 -8.03
CA GLU A 91 11.52 8.15 -9.26
C GLU A 91 10.70 8.58 -10.48
N ALA A 92 9.38 8.43 -10.45
CA ALA A 92 8.50 8.94 -11.50
C ALA A 92 8.70 10.45 -11.73
N VAL A 93 8.66 11.26 -10.66
CA VAL A 93 8.93 12.71 -10.77
C VAL A 93 10.34 12.99 -11.31
N LYS A 94 11.36 12.26 -10.84
CA LYS A 94 12.75 12.43 -11.28
C LYS A 94 12.94 12.13 -12.77
N TYR A 95 12.25 11.10 -13.27
CA TYR A 95 12.32 10.69 -14.67
C TYR A 95 11.22 11.34 -15.54
N GLN A 96 10.47 12.31 -14.99
CA GLN A 96 9.37 13.00 -15.70
C GLN A 96 8.36 12.02 -16.30
N ILE A 97 8.08 10.94 -15.56
CA ILE A 97 7.04 9.97 -15.94
C ILE A 97 5.68 10.63 -15.69
N PRO A 98 4.78 10.65 -16.68
CA PRO A 98 3.46 11.24 -16.53
C PRO A 98 2.73 10.73 -15.28
N PRO A 99 1.99 11.60 -14.56
CA PRO A 99 1.32 11.24 -13.32
C PRO A 99 0.40 10.03 -13.45
N GLU A 100 -0.35 9.94 -14.55
CA GLU A 100 -1.23 8.81 -14.81
C GLU A 100 -0.48 7.49 -14.92
N ASP A 101 0.63 7.47 -15.68
CA ASP A 101 1.42 6.27 -15.91
C ASP A 101 2.10 5.81 -14.62
N ALA A 102 2.62 6.75 -13.85
CA ALA A 102 3.21 6.47 -12.55
C ALA A 102 2.18 5.89 -11.56
N CYS A 103 0.99 6.51 -11.46
CA CYS A 103 -0.07 6.04 -10.57
C CYS A 103 -0.67 4.69 -11.01
N LYS A 104 -0.74 4.42 -12.32
CA LYS A 104 -1.09 3.10 -12.87
C LYS A 104 -0.01 2.06 -12.60
N ALA A 105 1.27 2.44 -12.66
CA ALA A 105 2.40 1.55 -12.43
C ALA A 105 2.47 1.05 -10.98
N VAL A 106 2.15 1.91 -10.01
CA VAL A 106 2.07 1.53 -8.59
C VAL A 106 0.73 0.91 -8.18
N GLY A 107 -0.21 0.77 -9.13
CA GLY A 107 -1.51 0.13 -8.90
C GLY A 107 -2.51 0.98 -8.11
N LEU A 108 -2.31 2.29 -8.01
CA LEU A 108 -3.24 3.22 -7.36
C LEU A 108 -4.36 3.65 -8.31
N CYS A 109 -4.06 3.75 -9.60
CA CYS A 109 -5.05 3.94 -10.65
C CYS A 109 -5.27 2.64 -11.41
N LYS A 110 -6.51 2.40 -11.86
CA LYS A 110 -6.79 1.28 -12.76
C LYS A 110 -6.14 1.54 -14.12
N LYS A 111 -5.59 0.48 -14.72
CA LYS A 111 -5.25 0.47 -16.14
C LYS A 111 -6.57 0.33 -16.89
N GLU A 112 -6.95 1.37 -17.62
CA GLU A 112 -8.06 1.33 -18.57
C GLU A 112 -7.65 0.53 -19.82
#